data_AF-A0A5Q4H329-F1
#
_entry.id   AF-A0A5Q4H329-F1
#
_cell.length_a   1.000
_cell.length_b   1.000
_cell.length_c   1.000
_cell.angle_alpha   90.00
_cell.angle_beta   90.00
_cell.angle_gamma   90.00
#
_symmetry.space_group_name_H-M   'P 1'
#
loop_
_entity.id
_entity.type
_entity.pdbx_description
1 polymer ?
#
loop_
_entity_poly.entity_id
_entity_poly.type
_entity_poly.pdbx_seq_one_letter_code
_entity_poly.pdbx_strand_id
1 'polypeptide(L)'
;FRGERDLAVGNLVGSNLFNILCVAGLTSLVVPGGITVSADALRFDMPIMIAVAITCFPIFWTGHRIDRWEGALLFGYYLIYLMYQVLAATHPEIPMAFPVLVFGFALPLTALTLLVSAIHWLQRGDSA
;
A
#
# COMPACT_ATOMS: atom_id res chain seq x y z
N PHE A 1 -9.84 -13.69 -20.77
CA PHE A 1 -9.25 -12.89 -19.68
C PHE A 1 -7.81 -13.25 -19.27
N ARG A 2 -7.02 -14.04 -20.04
CA ARG A 2 -5.65 -14.45 -19.61
C ARG A 2 -4.59 -13.34 -19.76
N GLY A 3 -4.79 -12.33 -20.61
CA GLY A 3 -3.85 -11.21 -20.78
C GLY A 3 -4.27 -9.88 -20.12
N GLU A 4 -5.53 -9.75 -19.71
CA GLU A 4 -6.04 -8.51 -19.08
C GLU A 4 -5.50 -8.33 -17.65
N ARG A 5 -5.15 -9.41 -16.95
CA ARG A 5 -4.60 -9.33 -15.58
C ARG A 5 -3.21 -8.74 -15.54
N ASP A 6 -2.32 -9.18 -16.44
CA ASP A 6 -0.95 -8.66 -16.51
C ASP A 6 -0.97 -7.19 -16.94
N LEU A 7 -1.85 -6.82 -17.86
CA LEU A 7 -2.10 -5.43 -18.24
C LEU A 7 -2.66 -4.59 -17.08
N ALA A 8 -3.59 -5.12 -16.30
CA ALA A 8 -4.16 -4.41 -15.16
C ALA A 8 -3.13 -4.15 -14.05
N VAL A 9 -2.30 -5.15 -13.72
CA VAL A 9 -1.20 -5.01 -12.74
C VAL A 9 -0.12 -4.07 -13.27
N GLY A 10 0.24 -4.19 -14.56
CA GLY A 10 1.17 -3.27 -15.21
C GLY A 10 0.69 -1.82 -15.19
N ASN A 11 -0.60 -1.57 -15.41
CA ASN A 11 -1.19 -0.24 -15.31
C ASN A 11 -1.21 0.28 -13.87
N LEU A 12 -1.55 -0.57 -12.90
CA LEU A 12 -1.53 -0.22 -11.47
C LEU A 12 -0.14 0.25 -11.03
N VAL A 13 0.91 -0.51 -11.37
CA VAL A 13 2.29 -0.16 -11.02
C VAL A 13 2.78 1.04 -11.82
N GLY A 14 2.54 1.04 -13.13
CA GLY A 14 2.99 2.07 -14.05
C GLY A 14 2.43 3.45 -13.69
N SER A 15 1.13 3.54 -13.39
CA SER A 15 0.49 4.80 -13.00
C SER A 15 1.00 5.35 -11.66
N ASN A 16 1.23 4.48 -10.66
CA ASN A 16 1.80 4.89 -9.38
C ASN A 16 3.26 5.37 -9.53
N LEU A 17 4.07 4.65 -10.30
CA LEU A 17 5.46 5.03 -10.55
C LEU A 17 5.54 6.35 -11.33
N PHE A 18 4.68 6.51 -12.35
CA PHE A 18 4.58 7.75 -13.12
C PHE A 18 4.16 8.94 -12.23
N ASN A 19 3.21 8.77 -11.33
CA ASN A 19 2.80 9.84 -10.41
C ASN A 19 3.93 10.26 -9.46
N ILE A 20 4.72 9.32 -8.94
CA ILE A 20 5.83 9.66 -8.04
C ILE A 20 6.98 10.32 -8.82
N LEU A 21 7.39 9.72 -9.94
CA LEU A 21 8.57 10.19 -10.68
C LEU A 21 8.28 11.43 -11.53
N CYS A 22 7.21 11.39 -12.33
CA CYS A 22 6.88 12.48 -13.24
C CYS A 22 6.09 13.57 -12.54
N VAL A 23 4.96 13.27 -11.89
CA VAL A 23 4.12 14.32 -11.30
C VAL A 23 4.80 14.95 -10.09
N ALA A 24 5.10 14.17 -9.04
CA ALA A 24 5.72 14.71 -7.84
C ALA A 24 7.17 15.15 -8.08
N GLY A 25 7.97 14.35 -8.80
CA GLY A 25 9.37 14.66 -9.09
C GLY A 25 9.56 15.91 -9.97
N LEU A 26 8.81 16.06 -11.07
CA LEU A 26 8.92 17.29 -11.88
C LEU A 26 8.37 18.49 -11.11
N THR A 27 7.27 18.33 -10.36
CA THR A 27 6.73 19.43 -9.55
C THR A 27 7.75 19.92 -8.52
N SER A 28 8.51 19.01 -7.88
CA SER A 28 9.54 19.42 -6.92
C SER A 28 10.73 20.14 -7.56
N LEU A 29 11.03 19.87 -8.84
CA LEU A 29 12.09 20.55 -9.58
C LEU A 29 11.67 21.95 -10.06
N VAL A 30 10.40 22.11 -10.44
CA VAL A 30 9.87 23.36 -11.00
C VAL A 30 9.55 24.38 -9.90
N VAL A 31 9.07 23.94 -8.73
CA VAL A 31 8.71 24.84 -7.62
C VAL A 31 9.96 25.35 -6.90
N PRO A 32 10.22 26.67 -6.87
CA PRO A 32 11.34 27.24 -6.13
C PRO A 32 11.19 26.95 -4.63
N GLY A 33 12.15 26.23 -4.05
CA GLY A 33 12.09 25.80 -2.65
C GLY A 33 11.47 24.42 -2.41
N GLY A 34 11.04 23.72 -3.48
CA GLY A 34 10.49 22.36 -3.40
C GLY A 34 9.04 22.31 -2.92
N ILE A 35 8.50 21.09 -2.82
CA ILE A 35 7.14 20.84 -2.32
C ILE A 35 7.19 20.83 -0.79
N THR A 36 6.40 21.70 -0.16
CA THR A 36 6.24 21.69 1.30
C THR A 36 5.41 20.48 1.72
N VAL A 37 6.00 19.63 2.57
CA VAL A 37 5.34 18.43 3.11
C VAL A 37 5.15 18.62 4.62
N SER A 38 3.96 18.30 5.12
CA SER A 38 3.69 18.39 6.56
C SER A 38 4.51 17.35 7.35
N ALA A 39 4.84 17.67 8.60
CA ALA A 39 5.57 16.74 9.47
C ALA A 39 4.79 15.43 9.69
N ASP A 40 3.46 15.49 9.71
CA ASP A 40 2.60 14.33 9.88
C ASP A 40 2.64 13.42 8.64
N ALA A 41 2.63 14.01 7.44
CA ALA A 41 2.76 13.23 6.20
C ALA A 41 4.11 12.51 6.11
N LEU A 42 5.20 13.15 6.57
CA LEU A 42 6.53 12.53 6.62
C LEU A 42 6.63 11.41 7.67
N ARG A 43 6.00 11.59 8.83
CA ARG A 43 6.13 10.66 9.97
C ARG A 43 5.14 9.51 9.94
N PHE A 44 4.00 9.66 9.25
CA PHE A 44 2.91 8.70 9.26
C PHE A 44 2.53 8.22 7.85
N ASP A 45 2.17 9.15 6.96
CA ASP A 45 1.64 8.76 5.63
C ASP A 45 2.69 8.10 4.75
N MET A 46 3.92 8.65 4.69
CA MET A 46 5.00 8.07 3.89
C MET A 46 5.40 6.65 4.36
N PRO A 47 5.63 6.38 5.66
CA PRO A 47 5.87 5.02 6.14
C PRO A 47 4.74 4.04 5.82
N ILE A 48 3.47 4.46 5.89
CA ILE A 48 2.32 3.61 5.51
C ILE A 48 2.37 3.27 4.04
N MET A 49 2.59 4.27 3.18
CA MET A 49 2.69 4.04 1.73
C MET A 49 3.81 3.05 1.38
N ILE A 50 4.96 3.13 2.06
CA ILE A 50 6.06 2.19 1.88
C ILE A 50 5.68 0.79 2.37
N ALA A 51 5.06 0.67 3.56
CA ALA A 51 4.63 -0.61 4.10
C ALA A 51 3.60 -1.31 3.18
N VAL A 52 2.66 -0.56 2.62
CA VAL A 52 1.69 -1.07 1.63
C VAL A 52 2.40 -1.49 0.34
N ALA A 53 3.35 -0.70 -0.16
CA ALA A 53 4.13 -1.06 -1.34
C ALA A 53 4.91 -2.38 -1.15
N ILE A 54 5.52 -2.58 0.02
CA ILE A 54 6.20 -3.84 0.38
C ILE A 54 5.20 -4.99 0.48
N THR A 55 4.02 -4.74 1.05
CA THR A 55 2.94 -5.75 1.15
C THR A 55 2.49 -6.22 -0.24
N CYS A 56 2.50 -5.33 -1.23
CA CYS A 56 2.18 -5.67 -2.60
C CYS A 56 3.31 -6.44 -3.32
N PHE A 57 4.51 -6.54 -2.75
CA PHE A 57 5.67 -7.14 -3.42
C PHE A 57 5.49 -8.63 -3.80
N PRO A 58 4.92 -9.52 -2.95
CA PRO A 58 4.74 -10.92 -3.32
C PRO A 58 3.70 -11.13 -4.41
N ILE A 59 2.78 -10.18 -4.63
CA ILE A 59 1.80 -10.24 -5.74
C ILE A 59 2.53 -10.30 -7.08
N PHE A 60 3.70 -9.66 -7.19
CA PHE A 60 4.55 -9.74 -8.37
C PHE A 60 5.23 -11.10 -8.49
N TRP A 61 5.51 -11.76 -7.37
CA TRP A 61 6.17 -13.06 -7.33
C TRP A 61 5.21 -14.25 -7.55
N THR A 62 3.93 -14.11 -7.17
CA THR A 62 2.88 -15.14 -7.33
C THR A 62 2.23 -15.15 -8.72
N GLY A 63 2.85 -14.50 -9.71
CA GLY A 63 2.38 -14.48 -11.10
C GLY A 63 1.24 -13.48 -11.36
N HIS A 64 1.35 -12.28 -10.78
CA HIS A 64 0.42 -11.16 -11.02
C HIS A 64 -1.05 -11.48 -10.71
N ARG A 65 -1.27 -12.40 -9.76
CA ARG A 65 -2.61 -12.82 -9.34
C ARG A 65 -2.86 -12.34 -7.92
N ILE A 66 -3.85 -11.47 -7.79
CA ILE A 66 -4.47 -11.09 -6.52
C ILE A 66 -5.72 -11.94 -6.37
N ASP A 67 -5.79 -12.74 -5.30
CA ASP A 67 -7.02 -13.44 -4.95
C ASP A 67 -8.05 -12.46 -4.38
N ARG A 68 -9.34 -12.79 -4.52
CA ARG A 68 -10.44 -11.89 -4.10
C ARG A 68 -10.36 -11.50 -2.62
N TRP A 69 -9.84 -12.38 -1.77
CA TRP A 69 -9.68 -12.13 -0.35
C TRP A 69 -8.52 -11.16 -0.06
N GLU A 70 -7.41 -11.24 -0.81
CA GLU A 70 -6.26 -10.34 -0.70
C GLU A 70 -6.70 -8.91 -1.11
N GLY A 71 -7.45 -8.81 -2.21
CA GLY A 71 -8.03 -7.54 -2.66
C GLY A 71 -9.01 -6.94 -1.65
N ALA A 72 -9.87 -7.77 -1.03
CA ALA A 72 -10.81 -7.31 0.01
C ALA A 72 -10.07 -6.81 1.26
N LEU A 73 -8.99 -7.47 1.65
CA LEU A 73 -8.16 -7.07 2.78
C LEU A 73 -7.45 -5.73 2.52
N LEU A 74 -6.82 -5.58 1.34
CA LEU A 74 -6.19 -4.32 0.94
C LEU A 74 -7.21 -3.16 0.86
N PHE A 75 -8.41 -3.45 0.35
CA PHE A 75 -9.50 -2.49 0.32
C PHE A 75 -9.97 -2.11 1.73
N GLY A 76 -10.06 -3.08 2.65
CA GLY A 76 -10.36 -2.82 4.06
C GLY A 76 -9.33 -1.91 4.72
N TYR A 77 -8.04 -2.14 4.50
CA TYR A 77 -6.98 -1.24 4.97
C TYR A 77 -7.12 0.17 4.40
N TYR A 78 -7.42 0.29 3.11
CA TYR A 78 -7.64 1.58 2.48
C TYR A 78 -8.80 2.35 3.14
N LEU A 79 -9.92 1.68 3.42
CA LEU A 79 -11.06 2.30 4.11
C LEU A 79 -10.72 2.73 5.55
N ILE A 80 -9.98 1.91 6.30
CA ILE A 80 -9.54 2.26 7.66
C ILE A 80 -8.63 3.49 7.63
N TYR A 81 -7.67 3.53 6.71
CA TYR A 81 -6.77 4.66 6.53
C TYR A 81 -7.52 5.93 6.13
N LEU A 82 -8.46 5.84 5.18
CA LEU A 82 -9.26 6.97 4.74
C LEU A 82 -10.15 7.50 5.87
N MET A 83 -10.80 6.61 6.63
CA MET A 83 -11.61 6.99 7.79
C MET A 83 -10.76 7.70 8.85
N TYR A 84 -9.54 7.20 9.11
CA TYR A 84 -8.61 7.86 10.01
C TYR A 84 -8.27 9.27 9.57
N GLN A 85 -7.92 9.46 8.30
CA GLN A 85 -7.57 10.78 7.75
C GLN A 85 -8.73 11.77 7.86
N VAL A 86 -9.95 11.35 7.50
CA VAL A 86 -11.16 12.20 7.63
C VAL A 86 -11.42 12.56 9.09
N LEU A 87 -11.30 11.59 9.98
CA LEU A 87 -11.59 11.78 11.39
C LEU A 87 -10.53 12.65 12.09
N ALA A 88 -9.24 12.44 11.79
CA ALA A 88 -8.13 13.27 12.26
C ALA A 88 -8.26 14.73 11.77
N ALA A 89 -8.74 14.94 10.56
CA ALA A 89 -9.00 16.29 10.03
C ALA A 89 -10.21 16.99 10.70
N THR A 90 -11.19 16.22 11.18
CA THR A 90 -12.45 16.76 11.73
C THR A 90 -12.45 16.87 13.25
N HIS A 91 -11.68 16.03 13.95
CA HIS A 91 -11.62 15.95 15.41
C HIS A 91 -10.16 15.85 15.90
N PRO A 92 -9.50 16.97 16.25
CA PRO A 92 -8.11 17.00 16.73
C PRO A 92 -7.85 16.27 18.06
N GLU A 93 -8.91 15.96 18.80
CA GLU A 93 -8.88 15.35 20.14
C GLU A 93 -8.53 13.85 20.12
N ILE A 94 -8.44 13.21 18.95
CA ILE A 94 -8.26 11.76 18.86
C ILE A 94 -6.80 11.40 19.17
N PRO A 95 -6.53 10.61 20.22
CA PRO A 95 -5.16 10.35 20.65
C PRO A 95 -4.40 9.50 19.63
N MET A 96 -3.06 9.60 19.69
CA MET A 96 -2.05 8.78 19.00
C MET A 96 -2.23 7.24 19.10
N ALA A 97 -3.24 6.77 19.83
CA ALA A 97 -3.59 5.35 19.96
C ALA A 97 -4.11 4.73 18.64
N PHE A 98 -4.79 5.49 17.78
CA PHE A 98 -5.34 4.95 16.52
C PHE A 98 -4.24 4.56 15.51
N PRO A 99 -3.22 5.40 15.25
CA PRO A 99 -1.97 5.00 14.58
C PRO A 99 -1.33 3.73 15.12
N VAL A 100 -1.15 3.63 16.44
CA VAL A 100 -0.46 2.51 17.08
C VAL A 100 -1.26 1.22 16.95
N LEU A 101 -2.58 1.28 17.09
CA LEU A 101 -3.46 0.14 16.83
C LEU A 101 -3.41 -0.28 15.37
N VAL A 102 -3.49 0.66 14.43
CA VAL A 102 -3.43 0.34 12.99
C VAL A 102 -2.07 -0.25 12.62
N PHE A 103 -0.95 0.32 13.03
CA PHE A 103 0.37 -0.27 12.75
C PHE A 103 0.62 -1.58 13.50
N GLY A 104 0.17 -1.66 14.76
CA GLY A 104 0.31 -2.84 15.60
C GLY A 104 -0.49 -4.05 15.10
N PHE A 105 -1.59 -3.83 14.38
CA PHE A 105 -2.37 -4.90 13.75
C PHE A 105 -2.07 -5.07 12.25
N ALA A 106 -1.81 -3.99 11.51
CA ALA A 106 -1.51 -4.06 10.08
C ALA A 106 -0.17 -4.73 9.82
N LEU A 107 0.88 -4.49 10.61
CA LEU A 107 2.17 -5.17 10.42
C LEU A 107 2.10 -6.70 10.63
N PRO A 108 1.48 -7.24 11.69
CA PRO A 108 1.36 -8.69 11.83
C PRO A 108 0.35 -9.28 10.83
N LEU A 109 -0.72 -8.57 10.48
CA LEU A 109 -1.69 -9.06 9.49
C LEU A 109 -1.09 -9.04 8.07
N THR A 110 -0.29 -8.02 7.72
CA THR A 110 0.51 -8.01 6.49
C THR A 110 1.56 -9.12 6.52
N ALA A 111 2.36 -9.25 7.58
CA ALA A 111 3.30 -10.36 7.73
C ALA A 111 2.62 -11.73 7.57
N LEU A 112 1.43 -11.91 8.16
CA LEU A 112 0.63 -13.13 8.00
C LEU A 112 0.18 -13.33 6.56
N THR A 113 -0.31 -12.29 5.87
CA THR A 113 -0.67 -12.40 4.44
C THR A 113 0.54 -12.75 3.57
N LEU A 114 1.69 -12.13 3.81
CA LEU A 114 2.95 -12.45 3.13
C LEU A 114 3.33 -13.93 3.37
N LEU A 115 3.17 -14.41 4.60
CA LEU A 115 3.45 -15.80 5.00
C LEU A 115 2.49 -16.79 4.32
N VAL A 116 1.19 -16.50 4.31
CA VAL A 116 0.18 -17.35 3.66
C VAL A 116 0.40 -17.41 2.16
N SER A 117 0.65 -16.27 1.50
CA SER A 117 0.92 -16.23 0.06
C SER A 117 2.24 -16.94 -0.28
N ALA A 118 3.27 -16.85 0.58
CA ALA A 118 4.51 -17.60 0.44
C ALA A 118 4.32 -19.12 0.64
N ILE A 119 3.53 -19.54 1.62
CA ILE A 119 3.20 -20.95 1.87
C ILE A 119 2.42 -21.54 0.69
N HIS A 120 1.39 -20.83 0.21
CA HIS A 120 0.62 -21.25 -0.96
C HIS A 120 1.49 -21.37 -2.21
N TRP A 121 2.52 -20.53 -2.35
CA TRP A 121 3.49 -20.63 -3.43
C TRP A 121 4.38 -21.88 -3.29
N LEU A 122 4.95 -22.13 -2.10
CA LEU A 122 5.77 -23.33 -1.84
C LEU A 122 4.99 -24.63 -2.10
N GLN A 123 3.74 -24.71 -1.63
CA GLN A 123 2.89 -25.89 -1.82
C GLN A 123 2.53 -26.14 -3.29
N ARG A 124 2.47 -25.09 -4.13
CA ARG A 124 2.26 -25.22 -5.58
C ARG A 124 3.53 -25.60 -6.33
N GLY A 125 4.71 -25.27 -5.79
CA GLY A 125 6.01 -25.68 -6.34
C GLY A 125 6.27 -27.18 -6.21
N ASP A 126 5.78 -27.82 -5.14
CA ASP A 126 5.95 -29.26 -4.89
C ASP A 126 4.98 -30.16 -5.72
N SER A 127 4.09 -29.56 -6.51
CA SER A 127 3.11 -30.30 -7.34
C SER A 127 3.49 -30.39 -8.83
N ALA A 128 4.73 -30.05 -9.19
CA ALA A 128 5.29 -30.15 -10.55
C ALA A 128 6.51 -31.06 -10.58
#